data_AF-A0A1Q9NYN4-F1
#
_entry.id   AF-A0A1Q9NYN4-F1
#
_cell.length_a   1.000
_cell.length_b   1.000
_cell.length_c   1.000
_cell.angle_alpha   90.00
_cell.angle_beta   90.00
_cell.angle_gamma   90.00
#
_symmetry.space_group_name_H-M   'P 1'
#
loop_
_entity.id
_entity.type
_entity.pdbx_description
1 polymer ?
#
loop_
_entity_poly.entity_id
_entity_poly.type
_entity_poly.pdbx_seq_one_letter_code
_entity_poly.pdbx_strand_id
1 'polypeptide(L)'
;MMFVCRMCGKTSVDIDMVLEGACSCGCTHFHLISEDRSEMPEELNQKESIRRDLHRWLDLNLDSMPPDVVGNIRVLFEIEKDNVTS
;
A
#
# COMPACT_ATOMS: atom_id res chain seq x y z
N MET A 1 3.61 4.20 -7.41
CA MET A 1 4.09 4.95 -6.22
C MET A 1 5.37 5.64 -6.65
N MET A 2 5.37 6.98 -6.69
CA MET A 2 6.53 7.75 -7.12
C MET A 2 7.14 8.50 -5.95
N PHE A 3 8.46 8.55 -5.89
CA PHE A 3 9.21 9.32 -4.92
C PHE A 3 9.80 10.55 -5.60
N VAL A 4 9.57 11.74 -5.05
CA VAL A 4 10.10 13.00 -5.59
C VAL A 4 11.16 13.54 -4.66
N CYS A 5 12.37 13.74 -5.18
CA CYS A 5 13.44 14.37 -4.43
C CYS A 5 13.06 15.81 -4.06
N ARG A 6 13.12 16.15 -2.77
CA ARG A 6 12.75 17.47 -2.27
C ARG A 6 13.65 18.59 -2.82
N MET A 7 14.90 18.26 -3.14
CA MET A 7 15.87 19.25 -3.60
C MET A 7 15.86 19.44 -5.12
N CYS A 8 15.95 18.37 -5.92
CA CYS A 8 16.01 18.51 -7.37
C CYS A 8 14.68 18.30 -8.10
N GLY A 9 13.62 17.87 -7.40
CA GLY A 9 12.30 17.62 -7.99
C GLY A 9 12.25 16.40 -8.92
N LYS A 10 13.36 15.65 -9.08
CA LYS A 10 13.37 14.43 -9.89
C LYS A 10 12.52 13.35 -9.23
N THR A 11 11.72 12.68 -10.05
CA THR A 11 10.93 11.50 -9.68
C THR A 11 11.81 10.25 -9.78
N SER A 12 11.63 9.33 -8.85
CA SER A 12 12.18 7.98 -8.87
C SER A 12 11.10 6.99 -8.47
N VAL A 13 11.13 5.81 -9.08
CA VAL A 13 10.31 4.65 -8.68
C VAL A 13 11.16 3.58 -7.99
N ASP A 14 12.47 3.79 -7.93
CA ASP A 14 13.43 2.89 -7.33
C ASP A 14 13.51 3.15 -5.82
N ILE A 15 13.07 2.16 -5.04
CA ILE A 15 13.03 2.24 -3.57
C ILE A 15 14.42 2.11 -2.96
N ASP A 16 15.33 1.35 -3.57
CA ASP A 16 16.69 1.17 -3.07
C ASP A 16 17.44 2.50 -3.17
N MET A 17 17.27 3.23 -4.27
CA MET A 17 17.82 4.58 -4.45
C MET A 17 17.31 5.59 -3.39
N VAL A 18 16.06 5.44 -2.93
CA VAL A 18 15.44 6.30 -1.92
C VAL A 18 15.96 5.95 -0.52
N LEU A 19 16.07 4.65 -0.21
CA LEU A 19 16.54 4.15 1.09
C LEU A 19 18.04 4.39 1.28
N GLU A 20 18.83 4.26 0.22
CA GLU A 20 20.26 4.59 0.23
C GLU A 20 20.52 6.11 0.14
N GLY A 21 19.49 6.91 -0.12
CA GLY A 21 19.57 8.37 -0.15
C GLY A 21 20.37 8.93 -1.33
N ALA A 22 20.57 8.15 -2.39
CA ALA A 22 21.46 8.44 -3.50
C ALA A 22 20.77 9.20 -4.63
N CYS A 23 20.01 10.27 -4.33
CA CYS A 23 19.58 11.16 -5.41
C CYS A 23 20.82 11.72 -6.12
N SER A 24 20.78 11.87 -7.45
CA SER A 24 21.88 12.48 -8.23
C SER A 24 22.32 13.88 -7.75
N CYS A 25 21.53 14.56 -6.91
CA CYS A 25 21.87 15.83 -6.29
C CYS A 25 22.41 15.73 -4.85
N GLY A 26 22.63 14.51 -4.32
CA GLY A 26 23.11 14.26 -2.95
C GLY A 26 22.05 14.41 -1.86
N CYS A 27 20.77 14.58 -2.23
CA CYS A 27 19.68 14.72 -1.28
C CYS A 27 19.10 13.35 -0.91
N THR A 28 18.95 13.11 0.39
CA THR A 28 18.37 11.89 0.98
C THR A 28 16.88 12.02 1.28
N HIS A 29 16.28 13.19 1.04
CA HIS A 29 14.89 13.48 1.38
C HIS A 29 13.99 13.37 0.14
N PHE A 30 13.11 12.37 0.14
CA PHE A 30 12.13 12.13 -0.90
C PHE A 30 10.69 12.24 -0.35
N HIS A 31 9.78 12.77 -1.16
CA HIS A 31 8.35 12.80 -0.89
C HIS A 31 7.66 11.70 -1.69
N LEU A 32 6.86 10.87 -1.04
CA LEU A 32 5.98 9.94 -1.73
C LEU A 32 4.80 10.70 -2.32
N ILE A 33 4.65 10.64 -3.65
CA ILE A 33 3.52 11.17 -4.38
C ILE A 33 2.74 9.99 -4.95
N SER A 34 1.44 9.98 -4.73
CA SER A 34 0.52 9.08 -5.43
C SER A 34 0.36 9.64 -6.84
N GLU A 35 0.75 8.88 -7.85
CA GLU A 35 0.34 9.17 -9.23
C GLU A 35 -1.18 9.22 -9.25
N ASP A 36 -1.69 10.38 -9.61
CA ASP A 36 -3.07 10.67 -10.00
C ASP A 36 -4.19 10.47 -8.94
N ARG A 37 -4.81 11.58 -8.59
CA ARG A 37 -6.12 11.65 -7.89
C ARG A 37 -7.06 12.58 -8.66
N SER A 38 -7.05 12.55 -9.98
CA SER A 38 -7.99 13.37 -10.77
C SER A 38 -9.32 12.69 -11.07
N GLU A 39 -9.52 11.44 -10.66
CA GLU A 39 -10.81 10.77 -10.75
C GLU A 39 -11.36 10.49 -9.36
N MET A 40 -12.64 10.84 -9.13
CA MET A 40 -13.36 10.44 -7.92
C MET A 40 -13.11 8.95 -7.72
N PRO A 41 -12.63 8.51 -6.54
CA PRO A 41 -12.26 7.12 -6.34
C PRO A 41 -13.47 6.25 -6.70
N GLU A 42 -13.32 5.40 -7.71
CA GLU A 42 -14.33 4.40 -8.04
C GLU A 42 -14.72 3.68 -6.76
N GLU A 43 -16.03 3.48 -6.56
CA GLU A 43 -16.50 2.70 -5.42
C GLU A 43 -15.79 1.35 -5.42
N LEU A 44 -15.05 1.07 -4.34
CA LEU A 44 -14.25 -0.15 -4.26
C LEU A 44 -15.20 -1.34 -4.45
N ASN A 45 -14.91 -2.17 -5.45
CA ASN A 45 -15.56 -3.45 -5.59
C ASN A 45 -15.45 -4.22 -4.25
N GLN A 46 -16.44 -5.03 -3.92
CA GLN A 46 -16.53 -5.77 -2.65
C GLN A 46 -15.24 -6.52 -2.30
N LYS A 47 -14.54 -7.09 -3.30
CA LYS A 47 -13.19 -7.67 -3.17
C LYS A 47 -12.16 -6.68 -2.62
N GLU A 48 -12.10 -5.48 -3.19
CA GLU A 48 -11.15 -4.44 -2.80
C GLU A 48 -11.51 -3.81 -1.46
N SER A 49 -12.81 -3.74 -1.11
CA SER A 49 -13.22 -3.33 0.24
C SER A 49 -12.73 -4.33 1.28
N ILE A 50 -12.94 -5.63 1.06
CA ILE A 50 -12.47 -6.69 1.95
C ILE A 50 -10.93 -6.66 2.06
N ARG A 51 -10.22 -6.46 0.94
CA ARG A 51 -8.76 -6.31 0.93
C ARG A 51 -8.30 -5.12 1.77
N ARG A 52 -8.92 -3.95 1.59
CA ARG A 52 -8.61 -2.73 2.36
C ARG A 52 -8.85 -2.93 3.86
N ASP A 53 -9.97 -3.54 4.21
CA ASP A 53 -10.35 -3.74 5.61
C ASP A 53 -9.40 -4.76 6.29
N LEU A 54 -8.92 -5.78 5.55
CA LEU A 54 -7.86 -6.66 6.04
C LEU A 54 -6.55 -5.91 6.26
N HIS A 55 -6.09 -5.11 5.30
CA HIS A 55 -4.84 -4.34 5.46
C HIS A 55 -4.91 -3.44 6.69
N ARG A 56 -6.05 -2.76 6.89
CA ARG A 56 -6.28 -1.96 8.10
C ARG A 56 -6.24 -2.82 9.37
N TRP A 57 -6.86 -4.00 9.35
CA TRP A 57 -6.85 -4.88 10.51
C TRP A 57 -5.43 -5.37 10.82
N LEU A 58 -4.65 -5.75 9.81
CA LEU A 58 -3.27 -6.16 9.97
C LEU A 58 -2.43 -5.01 10.53
N ASP A 59 -2.49 -3.82 9.94
CA ASP A 59 -1.73 -2.65 10.42
C ASP A 59 -2.04 -2.31 11.89
N LEU A 60 -3.30 -2.43 12.31
CA LEU A 60 -3.70 -2.14 13.69
C LEU A 60 -3.28 -3.20 14.71
N ASN A 61 -3.06 -4.44 14.26
CA ASN A 61 -2.86 -5.57 15.17
C ASN A 61 -1.46 -6.19 15.07
N LEU A 62 -0.71 -5.95 14.00
CA LEU A 62 0.65 -6.47 13.79
C LEU A 62 1.60 -6.08 14.92
N ASP A 63 1.57 -4.81 15.36
CA ASP A 63 2.42 -4.31 16.45
C ASP A 63 2.10 -4.93 17.81
N SER A 64 0.88 -5.48 17.95
CA SER A 64 0.40 -6.11 19.19
C SER A 64 0.56 -7.63 19.19
N MET A 65 0.98 -8.23 18.07
CA MET A 65 1.14 -9.68 17.94
C MET A 65 2.59 -10.10 18.22
N PRO A 66 2.80 -11.16 19.01
CA PRO A 66 4.12 -11.71 19.20
C PRO A 66 4.61 -12.39 17.89
N PRO A 67 5.92 -12.34 17.61
CA PRO A 67 6.48 -12.70 16.31
C PRO A 67 6.24 -14.16 15.89
N ASP A 68 6.03 -15.06 16.84
CA ASP A 68 5.67 -16.47 16.62
C ASP A 68 4.25 -16.65 16.03
N VAL A 69 3.37 -15.68 16.23
CA VAL A 69 2.00 -15.70 15.70
C VAL A 69 1.94 -15.08 14.30
N VAL A 70 2.74 -14.05 14.03
CA VAL A 70 2.76 -13.34 12.74
C VAL A 70 3.10 -14.28 11.58
N GLY A 71 4.03 -15.22 11.79
CA GLY A 71 4.46 -16.18 10.76
C GLY A 71 3.40 -17.21 10.35
N ASN A 72 2.30 -17.34 11.11
CA ASN A 72 1.26 -18.36 10.92
C ASN A 72 -0.10 -17.79 10.50
N ILE A 73 -0.18 -16.49 10.17
CA ILE A 73 -1.44 -15.87 9.77
C ILE A 73 -1.82 -16.36 8.37
N ARG A 74 -2.93 -17.11 8.28
CA ARG A 74 -3.56 -17.47 7.01
C ARG A 74 -4.93 -16.82 6.93
N VAL A 75 -5.14 -15.99 5.92
CA VAL A 75 -6.44 -15.36 5.64
C VAL A 75 -7.05 -16.03 4.43
N LEU A 76 -8.29 -16.52 4.57
CA LEU A 76 -9.10 -17.07 3.49
C LEU A 76 -10.22 -16.08 3.18
N PHE A 77 -10.43 -15.82 1.88
CA PHE A 77 -11.50 -14.96 1.41
C PHE A 77 -12.52 -15.79 0.65
N GLU A 78 -13.77 -15.72 1.10
CA GLU A 78 -14.90 -16.33 0.43
C GLU A 78 -15.91 -15.22 0.14
N ILE A 79 -16.39 -15.17 -1.09
CA ILE A 79 -17.45 -14.27 -1.51
C ILE A 79 -18.60 -15.17 -1.90
N GLU A 80 -19.67 -15.13 -1.11
CA GLU A 80 -20.91 -15.78 -1.49
C GLU A 80 -21.40 -15.09 -2.78
N LYS A 81 -21.42 -15.84 -3.88
CA LYS A 81 -22.19 -15.41 -5.05
C LYS A 81 -23.64 -15.57 -4.66
N ASP A 82 -24.35 -14.45 -4.52
CA ASP A 82 -25.79 -14.43 -4.45
C ASP A 82 -26.32 -15.22 -5.66
N ASN A 83 -26.84 -16.42 -5.42
CA ASN A 83 -27.56 -17.18 -6.43
C ASN A 83 -28.85 -16.41 -6.69
N VAL A 84 -28.79 -15.43 -7.59
CA VAL A 84 -29.96 -14.85 -8.22
C VAL A 84 -30.64 -15.98 -8.97
N THR A 85 -31.58 -16.65 -8.29
CA THR A 85 -32.60 -17.50 -8.90
C THR A 85 -33.26 -16.68 -10.00
N SER A 86 -32.92 -17.02 -11.25
CA SER A 86 -33.63 -16.59 -12.45
C SER A 86 -34.96 -17.33 -12.58
#